data_AF-A0A382FTH0-F1
#
_entry.id   AF-A0A382FTH0-F1
#
_cell.length_a   1.000
_cell.length_b   1.000
_cell.length_c   1.000
_cell.angle_alpha   90.00
_cell.angle_beta   90.00
_cell.angle_gamma   90.00
#
_symmetry.space_group_name_H-M   'P 1'
#
loop_
_entity.id
_entity.type
_entity.pdbx_description
1 polymer ?
#
loop_
_entity_poly.entity_id
_entity_poly.type
_entity_poly.pdbx_seq_one_letter_code
_entity_poly.pdbx_strand_id
1 'polypeptide(L)'
;MAEIRVTYAGMISVVVGLLTVITGLVFTIILTRTLDPVEFGTWGVITVLFLGVLNIEPIISYWATREVARGLESAKTAIFSSGIFSSMAVIIYLIIVHFVHSGTDTDFESIFLAAFLIPIIFLNRVLSGINLGWKPQAVSYGILVMGVIQIPMALIFVYFFDMGVMGIIISVAIANISSIIVLAISARE
;
A
#
# COMPACT_ATOMS: atom_id res chain seq x y z
N MET A 1 -6.13 14.68 26.32
CA MET A 1 -6.23 13.92 25.05
C MET A 1 -7.56 14.26 24.42
N ALA A 2 -7.63 14.47 23.11
CA ALA A 2 -8.93 14.58 22.44
C ALA A 2 -9.61 13.20 22.52
N GLU A 3 -10.86 13.16 22.98
CA GLU A 3 -11.60 11.92 23.18
C GLU A 3 -11.89 11.27 21.82
N ILE A 4 -11.44 10.02 21.64
CA ILE A 4 -11.70 9.27 20.39
C ILE A 4 -13.19 8.93 20.36
N ARG A 5 -13.90 9.42 19.34
CA ARG A 5 -15.30 9.06 19.10
C ARG A 5 -15.37 7.69 18.44
N VAL A 6 -15.33 6.64 19.26
CA VAL A 6 -15.22 5.24 18.81
C VAL A 6 -16.35 4.85 17.84
N THR A 7 -17.59 5.22 18.12
CA THR A 7 -18.74 4.92 17.25
C THR A 7 -18.62 5.61 15.89
N TYR A 8 -18.19 6.86 15.87
CA TYR A 8 -17.97 7.63 14.63
C TYR A 8 -16.86 7.00 13.78
N ALA A 9 -15.70 6.74 14.39
CA ALA A 9 -14.57 6.13 13.68
C ALA A 9 -14.90 4.71 13.19
N GLY A 10 -15.63 3.93 13.99
CA GLY A 10 -16.09 2.59 13.62
C GLY A 10 -17.05 2.62 12.44
N MET A 11 -18.07 3.50 12.45
CA MET A 11 -19.01 3.63 11.34
C MET A 11 -18.31 4.06 10.04
N ILE A 12 -17.38 5.00 10.10
CA ILE A 12 -16.59 5.40 8.93
C ILE A 12 -15.77 4.22 8.41
N SER A 13 -15.11 3.47 9.28
CA SER A 13 -14.31 2.30 8.89
C SER A 13 -15.16 1.25 8.18
N VAL A 14 -16.38 0.99 8.66
CA VAL A 14 -17.33 0.06 7.99
C VAL A 14 -17.73 0.56 6.61
N VAL A 15 -18.16 1.82 6.49
CA VAL A 15 -18.58 2.40 5.21
C VAL A 15 -17.43 2.41 4.20
N VAL A 16 -16.25 2.86 4.62
CA VAL A 16 -15.05 2.85 3.77
C VAL A 16 -14.64 1.43 3.40
N GLY A 17 -14.73 0.47 4.33
CA GLY A 17 -14.46 -0.94 4.06
C GLY A 17 -15.32 -1.48 2.93
N LEU A 18 -16.63 -1.21 2.96
CA LEU A 18 -17.55 -1.60 1.88
C LEU A 18 -17.22 -0.91 0.55
N LEU A 19 -16.90 0.39 0.57
CA LEU A 19 -16.49 1.12 -0.63
C LEU A 19 -15.17 0.58 -1.21
N THR A 20 -14.25 0.14 -0.36
CA THR A 20 -12.96 -0.41 -0.79
C THR A 20 -13.13 -1.71 -1.58
N VAL A 21 -14.11 -2.54 -1.20
CA VAL A 21 -14.48 -3.74 -1.99
C VAL A 21 -14.93 -3.34 -3.38
N ILE A 22 -15.79 -2.32 -3.49
CA ILE A 22 -16.29 -1.82 -4.79
C ILE A 22 -15.13 -1.29 -5.63
N THR A 23 -14.27 -0.44 -5.06
CA THR A 23 -13.12 0.12 -5.81
C THR A 23 -12.13 -0.96 -6.24
N GLY A 24 -11.89 -1.96 -5.39
CA GLY A 24 -11.02 -3.10 -5.71
C GLY A 24 -11.58 -3.97 -6.85
N LEU A 25 -12.89 -4.18 -6.88
CA LEU A 25 -13.57 -4.88 -7.97
C LEU A 25 -13.46 -4.11 -9.28
N VAL A 26 -13.72 -2.79 -9.27
CA VAL A 26 -13.57 -1.94 -10.46
C VAL A 26 -12.14 -2.00 -10.99
N PHE A 27 -11.14 -1.87 -10.12
CA PHE A 27 -9.74 -1.97 -10.50
C PHE A 27 -9.43 -3.34 -11.13
N THR A 28 -9.89 -4.43 -10.50
CA THR A 28 -9.69 -5.79 -11.04
C THR A 28 -10.37 -5.98 -12.40
N ILE A 29 -11.56 -5.43 -12.58
CA ILE A 29 -12.27 -5.48 -13.88
C ILE A 29 -11.48 -4.73 -14.95
N ILE A 30 -10.91 -3.56 -14.63
CA ILE A 30 -10.05 -2.84 -15.58
C ILE A 30 -8.89 -3.76 -15.98
N LEU A 31 -8.12 -4.25 -15.01
CA LEU A 31 -6.95 -5.09 -15.28
C LEU A 31 -7.28 -6.33 -16.11
N THR A 32 -8.32 -7.08 -15.73
CA THR A 32 -8.71 -8.34 -16.42
C THR A 32 -9.29 -8.13 -17.80
N ARG A 33 -9.75 -6.90 -18.12
CA ARG A 33 -10.28 -6.56 -19.46
C ARG A 33 -9.22 -5.97 -20.38
N THR A 34 -8.14 -5.43 -19.84
CA THR A 34 -7.11 -4.74 -20.62
C THR A 34 -5.84 -5.55 -20.81
N LEU A 35 -5.40 -6.27 -19.78
CA LEU A 35 -4.11 -6.96 -19.80
C LEU A 35 -4.19 -8.31 -20.50
N ASP A 36 -3.09 -8.70 -21.11
CA ASP A 36 -2.91 -10.06 -21.59
C ASP A 36 -2.77 -11.05 -20.43
N PRO A 37 -3.10 -12.35 -20.62
CA PRO A 37 -3.02 -13.35 -19.57
C PRO A 37 -1.64 -13.47 -18.90
N VAL A 38 -0.56 -13.26 -19.65
CA VAL A 38 0.82 -13.31 -19.14
C VAL A 38 1.11 -12.11 -18.23
N GLU A 39 0.66 -10.91 -18.60
CA GLU A 39 0.83 -9.70 -17.80
C GLU A 39 -0.01 -9.75 -16.51
N PHE A 40 -1.26 -10.20 -16.63
CA PHE A 40 -2.11 -10.41 -15.46
C PHE A 40 -1.52 -11.47 -14.51
N GLY A 41 -0.95 -12.55 -15.08
CA GLY A 41 -0.19 -13.55 -14.32
C GLY A 41 1.04 -12.97 -13.62
N THR A 42 1.79 -12.09 -14.31
CA THR A 42 2.94 -11.37 -13.76
C THR A 42 2.56 -10.54 -12.54
N TRP A 43 1.46 -9.77 -12.64
CA TRP A 43 0.93 -9.02 -11.51
C TRP A 43 0.50 -9.92 -10.33
N GLY A 44 -0.05 -11.10 -10.64
CA GLY A 44 -0.34 -12.14 -9.65
C GLY A 44 0.91 -12.61 -8.90
N VAL A 45 2.00 -12.89 -9.63
CA VAL A 45 3.30 -13.26 -9.03
C VAL A 45 3.82 -12.15 -8.13
N ILE A 46 3.82 -10.89 -8.60
CA ILE A 46 4.21 -9.72 -7.79
C ILE A 46 3.41 -9.65 -6.50
N THR A 47 2.09 -9.84 -6.58
CA THR A 47 1.19 -9.82 -5.42
C THR A 47 1.55 -10.91 -4.40
N VAL A 48 1.85 -12.13 -4.85
CA VAL A 48 2.27 -13.23 -3.96
C VAL A 48 3.62 -12.93 -3.30
N LEU A 49 4.59 -12.40 -4.05
CA LEU A 49 5.89 -12.01 -3.50
C LEU A 49 5.75 -10.90 -2.45
N PHE A 50 4.88 -9.94 -2.68
CA PHE A 50 4.54 -8.89 -1.73
C PHE A 50 3.92 -9.44 -0.45
N LEU A 51 3.07 -10.47 -0.52
CA LEU A 51 2.56 -11.12 0.69
C LEU A 51 3.70 -11.68 1.55
N GLY A 52 4.76 -12.24 0.95
CA GLY A 52 5.92 -12.70 1.73
C GLY A 52 6.68 -11.56 2.41
N VAL A 53 7.03 -10.53 1.64
CA VAL A 53 7.96 -9.48 2.09
C VAL A 53 7.29 -8.41 2.97
N LEU A 54 6.07 -7.99 2.62
CA LEU A 54 5.38 -6.90 3.32
C LEU A 54 4.87 -7.32 4.70
N ASN A 55 4.89 -8.61 5.05
CA ASN A 55 4.53 -9.09 6.40
C ASN A 55 5.56 -8.75 7.48
N ILE A 56 6.71 -8.16 7.11
CA ILE A 56 7.68 -7.62 8.07
C ILE A 56 7.21 -6.26 8.64
N GLU A 57 6.47 -5.48 7.86
CA GLU A 57 6.06 -4.12 8.24
C GLU A 57 5.24 -4.03 9.54
N PRO A 58 4.27 -4.94 9.83
CA PRO A 58 3.46 -4.89 11.05
C PRO A 58 4.28 -4.89 12.35
N ILE A 59 5.53 -5.36 12.30
CA ILE A 59 6.47 -5.29 13.42
C ILE A 59 6.63 -3.84 13.88
N ILE A 60 6.61 -2.84 13.00
CA ILE A 60 6.81 -1.43 13.36
C ILE A 60 5.48 -0.75 13.66
N SER A 61 4.50 -0.87 12.77
CA SER A 61 3.21 -0.17 12.91
C SER A 61 2.43 -0.61 14.16
N TYR A 62 2.61 -1.85 14.63
CA TYR A 62 2.03 -2.32 15.89
C TYR A 62 2.53 -1.52 17.11
N TRP A 63 3.85 -1.39 17.28
CA TRP A 63 4.42 -0.63 18.40
C TRP A 63 4.15 0.87 18.26
N ALA A 64 4.22 1.40 17.03
CA ALA A 64 3.88 2.79 16.75
C ALA A 64 2.44 3.13 17.21
N THR A 65 1.46 2.30 16.84
CA THR A 65 0.07 2.44 17.28
C THR A 65 -0.03 2.49 18.79
N ARG A 66 0.61 1.54 19.48
CA ARG A 66 0.54 1.38 20.93
C ARG A 66 1.14 2.57 21.68
N GLU A 67 2.29 3.05 21.22
CA GLU A 67 3.01 4.14 21.87
C GLU A 67 2.34 5.50 21.63
N VAL A 68 1.86 5.74 20.41
CA VAL A 68 1.08 6.95 20.08
C VAL A 68 -0.23 6.98 20.89
N ALA A 69 -0.90 5.84 21.05
CA ALA A 69 -2.09 5.73 21.91
C ALA A 69 -1.80 6.03 23.39
N ARG A 70 -0.57 5.79 23.85
CA ARG A 70 -0.09 6.16 25.19
C ARG A 70 0.39 7.61 25.30
N GLY A 71 0.41 8.35 24.19
CA GLY A 71 0.84 9.74 24.13
C GLY A 71 2.37 9.93 24.12
N LEU A 72 3.13 8.91 23.75
CA LEU A 72 4.58 9.00 23.59
C LEU A 72 4.94 9.55 22.19
N GLU A 73 6.00 10.34 22.11
CA GLU A 73 6.53 10.90 20.86
C GLU A 73 7.40 9.88 20.11
N SER A 74 6.79 8.81 19.58
CA SER A 74 7.51 7.77 18.83
C SER A 74 7.26 7.77 17.33
N ALA A 75 6.42 8.68 16.83
CA ALA A 75 6.04 8.76 15.41
C ALA A 75 7.26 8.95 14.49
N LYS A 76 8.15 9.89 14.81
CA LYS A 76 9.36 10.18 14.01
C LYS A 76 10.31 8.98 13.98
N THR A 77 10.52 8.33 15.13
CA THR A 77 11.35 7.13 15.24
C THR A 77 10.74 5.96 14.46
N ALA A 78 9.43 5.77 14.52
CA ALA A 78 8.73 4.74 13.76
C ALA A 78 8.89 4.92 12.24
N ILE A 79 8.78 6.15 11.73
CA ILE A 79 9.01 6.46 10.31
C ILE A 79 10.46 6.14 9.92
N PHE A 80 11.43 6.55 10.74
CA PHE A 80 12.84 6.28 10.48
C PHE A 80 13.15 4.77 10.48
N SER A 81 12.66 4.04 11.48
CA SER A 81 12.78 2.58 11.53
C SER A 81 12.10 1.92 10.34
N SER A 82 10.93 2.41 9.91
CA SER A 82 10.24 1.93 8.70
C SER A 82 11.13 2.03 7.46
N GLY A 83 11.84 3.15 7.31
CA GLY A 83 12.81 3.34 6.23
C GLY A 83 13.87 2.22 6.21
N ILE A 84 14.48 1.92 7.35
CA ILE A 84 15.51 0.88 7.47
C ILE A 84 14.95 -0.50 7.11
N PHE A 85 13.79 -0.86 7.68
CA PHE A 85 13.16 -2.15 7.41
C PHE A 85 12.65 -2.27 5.97
N SER A 86 12.21 -1.17 5.36
CA SER A 86 11.81 -1.17 3.96
C SER A 86 12.99 -1.42 3.03
N SER A 87 14.17 -0.85 3.32
CA SER A 87 15.40 -1.14 2.58
C SER A 87 15.80 -2.61 2.69
N MET A 88 15.68 -3.19 3.90
CA MET A 88 15.92 -4.63 4.10
C MET A 88 14.91 -5.48 3.32
N ALA A 89 13.63 -5.09 3.34
CA ALA A 89 12.57 -5.75 2.61
C ALA A 89 12.79 -5.71 1.09
N VAL A 90 13.27 -4.59 0.55
CA VAL A 90 13.68 -4.48 -0.86
C VAL A 90 14.81 -5.47 -1.18
N ILE A 91 15.84 -5.57 -0.34
CA ILE A 91 16.94 -6.52 -0.55
C ILE A 91 16.42 -7.95 -0.56
N ILE A 92 15.58 -8.33 0.40
CA ILE A 92 14.97 -9.66 0.47
C ILE A 92 14.13 -9.94 -0.78
N TYR A 93 13.32 -8.97 -1.21
CA TYR A 93 12.51 -9.07 -2.43
C TYR A 93 13.39 -9.35 -3.65
N LEU A 94 14.45 -8.57 -3.85
CA LEU A 94 15.35 -8.73 -4.99
C LEU A 94 16.06 -10.08 -5.01
N ILE A 95 16.43 -10.60 -3.82
CA ILE A 95 16.99 -11.96 -3.70
C ILE A 95 15.96 -13.01 -4.15
N ILE A 96 14.70 -12.91 -3.69
CA ILE A 96 13.64 -13.85 -4.08
C ILE A 96 13.38 -13.77 -5.59
N VAL A 97 13.29 -12.56 -6.15
CA VAL A 97 13.07 -12.33 -7.58
C VAL A 97 14.15 -13.00 -8.43
N HIS A 98 15.41 -12.95 -7.99
CA HIS A 98 16.52 -13.63 -8.67
C HIS A 98 16.29 -15.15 -8.79
N PHE A 99 15.75 -15.81 -7.75
CA PHE A 99 15.47 -17.24 -7.77
C PHE A 99 14.20 -17.61 -8.54
N VAL A 100 13.21 -16.72 -8.58
CA VAL A 100 11.92 -16.97 -9.26
C VAL A 100 12.04 -16.84 -10.78
N HIS A 101 12.95 -15.98 -11.27
CA HIS A 101 13.15 -15.75 -12.70
C HIS A 101 13.40 -17.04 -13.50
N SER A 102 14.20 -17.97 -12.98
CA SER A 102 14.58 -19.19 -13.71
C SER A 102 13.44 -20.19 -13.92
N GLY A 103 12.28 -19.99 -13.30
CA GLY A 103 11.17 -20.96 -13.32
C GLY A 103 9.90 -20.49 -14.01
N THR A 104 9.85 -19.28 -14.58
CA THR A 104 8.61 -18.71 -15.14
C THR A 104 8.86 -17.88 -16.40
N ASP A 105 7.93 -17.94 -17.37
CA ASP A 105 7.91 -17.09 -18.58
C ASP A 105 7.48 -15.64 -18.29
N THR A 106 7.67 -15.18 -17.05
CA THR A 106 7.18 -13.90 -16.55
C THR A 106 8.12 -12.76 -16.93
N ASP A 107 7.59 -11.58 -17.19
CA ASP A 107 8.41 -10.39 -17.44
C ASP A 107 9.20 -9.99 -16.17
N PHE A 108 10.49 -10.32 -16.19
CA PHE A 108 11.41 -10.05 -15.09
C PHE A 108 11.58 -8.56 -14.82
N GLU A 109 11.52 -7.72 -15.86
CA GLU A 109 11.72 -6.28 -15.72
C GLU A 109 10.59 -5.65 -14.88
N SER A 110 9.35 -6.03 -15.17
CA SER A 110 8.18 -5.61 -14.39
C SER A 110 8.22 -6.09 -12.94
N ILE A 111 8.64 -7.34 -12.69
CA ILE A 111 8.80 -7.86 -11.32
C ILE A 111 9.89 -7.07 -10.58
N PHE A 112 11.04 -6.84 -11.22
CA PHE A 112 12.12 -6.07 -10.62
C PHE A 112 11.66 -4.64 -10.27
N LEU A 113 10.93 -3.98 -11.17
CA LEU A 113 10.42 -2.63 -10.98
C LEU A 113 9.44 -2.53 -9.79
N ALA A 114 8.69 -3.59 -9.51
CA ALA A 114 7.75 -3.63 -8.40
C ALA A 114 8.43 -3.46 -7.02
N ALA A 115 9.75 -3.71 -6.90
CA ALA A 115 10.51 -3.41 -5.69
C ALA A 115 10.36 -1.94 -5.24
N PHE A 116 10.14 -1.01 -6.17
CA PHE A 116 9.93 0.41 -5.90
C PHE A 116 8.68 0.69 -5.05
N LEU A 117 7.67 -0.19 -5.10
CA LEU A 117 6.46 -0.04 -4.28
C LEU A 117 6.70 -0.34 -2.80
N ILE A 118 7.73 -1.12 -2.46
CA ILE A 118 7.95 -1.61 -1.09
C ILE A 118 8.14 -0.45 -0.11
N PRO A 119 9.07 0.51 -0.32
CA PRO A 119 9.23 1.64 0.60
C PRO A 119 7.98 2.51 0.72
N ILE A 120 7.24 2.68 -0.39
CA ILE A 120 6.01 3.47 -0.42
C ILE A 120 4.94 2.81 0.45
N ILE A 121 4.74 1.50 0.30
CA ILE A 121 3.76 0.75 1.11
C ILE A 121 4.16 0.74 2.59
N PHE A 122 5.45 0.57 2.90
CA PHE A 122 5.96 0.64 4.27
C PHE A 122 5.67 1.99 4.94
N LEU A 123 5.91 3.09 4.22
CA LEU A 123 5.60 4.43 4.72
C LEU A 123 4.10 4.62 4.94
N ASN A 124 3.27 4.18 4.00
CA ASN A 124 1.81 4.24 4.12
C ASN A 124 1.29 3.50 5.36
N ARG A 125 1.78 2.27 5.59
CA ARG A 125 1.35 1.44 6.70
C ARG A 125 1.81 1.96 8.07
N VAL A 126 3.04 2.47 8.17
CA VAL A 126 3.51 3.07 9.43
C VAL A 126 2.75 4.36 9.76
N LEU A 127 2.48 5.22 8.77
CA LEU A 127 1.61 6.38 8.98
C LEU A 127 0.17 5.98 9.34
N SER A 128 -0.33 4.88 8.78
CA SER A 128 -1.63 4.31 9.17
C SER A 128 -1.63 3.85 10.63
N GLY A 129 -0.57 3.15 11.08
CA GLY A 129 -0.42 2.74 12.48
C GLY A 129 -0.36 3.93 13.45
N ILE A 130 0.42 4.96 13.11
CA ILE A 130 0.48 6.21 13.88
C ILE A 130 -0.90 6.85 14.01
N ASN A 131 -1.62 6.99 12.89
CA ASN A 131 -2.97 7.57 12.90
C ASN A 131 -3.98 6.70 13.63
N LEU A 132 -3.86 5.38 13.59
CA LEU A 132 -4.74 4.46 14.31
C LEU A 132 -4.64 4.64 15.83
N GLY A 133 -3.46 4.99 16.34
CA GLY A 133 -3.25 5.28 17.77
C GLY A 133 -3.84 6.62 18.24
N TRP A 134 -4.27 7.50 17.35
CA TRP A 134 -4.68 8.87 17.68
C TRP A 134 -6.01 9.31 17.04
N LYS A 135 -6.11 9.23 15.71
CA LYS A 135 -7.29 9.57 14.90
C LYS A 135 -7.61 8.41 13.96
N PRO A 136 -8.27 7.35 14.44
CA PRO A 136 -8.53 6.15 13.63
C PRO A 136 -9.29 6.44 12.33
N GLN A 137 -10.21 7.42 12.32
CA GLN A 137 -10.93 7.78 11.10
C GLN A 137 -10.02 8.30 9.97
N ALA A 138 -8.83 8.83 10.28
CA ALA A 138 -7.89 9.31 9.26
C ALA A 138 -7.34 8.15 8.41
N VAL A 139 -7.20 6.96 9.00
CA VAL A 139 -6.81 5.74 8.28
C VAL A 139 -7.85 5.41 7.22
N SER A 140 -9.13 5.52 7.55
CA SER A 140 -10.22 5.30 6.60
C SER A 140 -10.22 6.31 5.46
N TYR A 141 -9.90 7.58 5.72
CA TYR A 141 -9.74 8.58 4.65
C TYR A 141 -8.57 8.24 3.71
N GLY A 142 -7.45 7.78 4.27
CA GLY A 142 -6.30 7.32 3.48
C GLY A 142 -6.65 6.14 2.57
N ILE A 143 -7.40 5.14 3.08
CA ILE A 143 -7.85 3.99 2.28
C ILE A 143 -8.81 4.42 1.17
N LEU A 144 -9.77 5.29 1.48
CA LEU A 144 -10.73 5.79 0.50
C LEU A 144 -10.02 6.55 -0.64
N VAL A 145 -9.11 7.45 -0.31
CA VAL A 145 -8.35 8.22 -1.30
C VAL A 145 -7.49 7.31 -2.16
N MET A 146 -6.85 6.30 -1.57
CA MET A 146 -6.11 5.29 -2.33
C MET A 146 -7.00 4.60 -3.37
N GLY A 147 -8.15 4.07 -2.95
CA GLY A 147 -9.07 3.36 -3.85
C GLY A 147 -9.65 4.25 -4.96
N VAL A 148 -10.01 5.50 -4.63
CA VAL A 148 -10.56 6.46 -5.60
C VAL A 148 -9.51 6.95 -6.60
N ILE A 149 -8.26 7.15 -6.18
CA ILE A 149 -7.17 7.58 -7.09
C ILE A 149 -6.66 6.43 -7.94
N GLN A 150 -6.67 5.20 -7.42
CA GLN A 150 -6.15 4.04 -8.14
C GLN A 150 -6.93 3.75 -9.44
N ILE A 151 -8.24 3.95 -9.45
CA ILE A 151 -9.10 3.70 -10.63
C ILE A 151 -8.76 4.62 -11.83
N PRO A 152 -8.80 5.97 -11.71
CA PRO A 152 -8.46 6.84 -12.83
C PRO A 152 -7.01 6.69 -13.26
N MET A 153 -6.08 6.43 -12.34
CA MET A 153 -4.69 6.16 -12.71
C MET A 153 -4.57 4.87 -13.51
N ALA A 154 -5.28 3.80 -13.12
CA ALA A 154 -5.32 2.56 -13.89
C ALA A 154 -5.90 2.79 -15.30
N LEU A 155 -6.97 3.57 -15.42
CA LEU A 155 -7.51 3.93 -16.74
C LEU A 155 -6.48 4.68 -17.59
N ILE A 156 -5.75 5.63 -17.02
CA ILE A 156 -4.74 6.39 -17.76
C ILE A 156 -3.56 5.50 -18.17
N PHE A 157 -2.92 4.82 -17.23
CA PHE A 157 -1.67 4.12 -17.49
C PHE A 157 -1.85 2.73 -18.08
N VAL A 158 -2.89 2.00 -17.67
CA VAL A 158 -3.14 0.63 -18.15
C VAL A 158 -4.01 0.66 -19.41
N TYR A 159 -5.13 1.38 -19.40
CA TYR A 159 -6.06 1.36 -20.54
C TYR A 159 -5.66 2.31 -21.67
N PHE A 160 -5.36 3.58 -21.38
CA PHE A 160 -5.07 4.56 -22.44
C PHE A 160 -3.63 4.50 -22.94
N PHE A 161 -2.66 4.25 -22.07
CA PHE A 161 -1.23 4.22 -22.44
C PHE A 161 -0.69 2.82 -22.71
N ASP A 162 -1.49 1.78 -22.47
CA ASP A 162 -1.14 0.38 -22.76
C ASP A 162 0.21 -0.05 -22.15
N MET A 163 0.48 0.41 -20.92
CA MET A 163 1.78 0.17 -20.25
C MET A 163 1.85 -1.19 -19.53
N GLY A 164 0.89 -2.09 -19.75
CA GLY A 164 0.87 -3.41 -19.14
C GLY A 164 1.00 -3.37 -17.61
N VAL A 165 1.87 -4.23 -17.07
CA VAL A 165 2.18 -4.33 -15.63
C VAL A 165 2.82 -3.05 -15.07
N MET A 166 3.65 -2.37 -15.86
CA MET A 166 4.27 -1.11 -15.46
C MET A 166 3.20 -0.04 -15.16
N GLY A 167 2.14 0.02 -15.96
CA GLY A 167 1.01 0.91 -15.72
C GLY A 167 0.30 0.64 -14.40
N ILE A 168 0.20 -0.63 -13.99
CA ILE A 168 -0.35 -1.04 -12.70
C ILE A 168 0.53 -0.51 -11.56
N ILE A 169 1.85 -0.73 -11.66
CA ILE A 169 2.82 -0.32 -10.64
C ILE A 169 2.75 1.19 -10.41
N ILE A 170 2.74 1.98 -11.49
CA ILE A 170 2.64 3.44 -11.41
C ILE A 170 1.31 3.88 -10.79
N SER A 171 0.20 3.25 -11.19
CA SER A 171 -1.13 3.56 -10.66
C SER A 171 -1.21 3.31 -9.16
N VAL A 172 -0.69 2.17 -8.70
CA VAL A 172 -0.62 1.80 -7.28
C VAL A 172 0.30 2.74 -6.51
N ALA A 173 1.44 3.13 -7.09
CA ALA A 173 2.37 4.08 -6.47
C ALA A 173 1.70 5.43 -6.21
N ILE A 174 1.04 6.01 -7.22
CA ILE A 174 0.36 7.31 -7.11
C ILE A 174 -0.79 7.25 -6.10
N ALA A 175 -1.55 6.16 -6.11
CA ALA A 175 -2.62 5.94 -5.13
C ALA A 175 -2.09 5.89 -3.70
N ASN A 176 -0.99 5.16 -3.46
CA ASN A 176 -0.36 5.10 -2.14
C ASN A 176 0.24 6.44 -1.72
N ILE A 177 0.87 7.20 -2.63
CA ILE A 177 1.41 8.54 -2.35
C ILE A 177 0.28 9.50 -1.96
N SER A 178 -0.84 9.45 -2.67
CA SER A 178 -2.02 10.27 -2.35
C SER A 178 -2.56 9.95 -0.95
N SER A 179 -2.60 8.67 -0.58
CA SER A 179 -2.96 8.22 0.75
C SER A 179 -1.95 8.67 1.82
N ILE A 180 -0.65 8.59 1.52
CA ILE A 180 0.43 9.06 2.41
C ILE A 180 0.26 10.54 2.72
N ILE A 181 -0.09 11.38 1.74
CA ILE A 181 -0.33 12.82 1.97
C ILE A 181 -1.45 13.02 3.00
N VAL A 182 -2.58 12.33 2.86
CA VAL A 182 -3.71 12.42 3.80
C VAL A 182 -3.31 11.97 5.20
N LEU A 183 -2.57 10.86 5.30
CA LEU A 183 -2.12 10.31 6.57
C LEU A 183 -1.07 11.19 7.24
N ALA A 184 -0.14 11.77 6.48
CA ALA A 184 0.90 12.66 6.99
C ALA A 184 0.31 13.96 7.54
N ILE A 185 -0.68 14.55 6.87
CA ILE A 185 -1.39 15.75 7.36
C ILE A 185 -2.16 15.44 8.66
N SER A 186 -2.65 14.21 8.80
CA SER A 186 -3.44 13.78 9.97
C SER A 186 -2.58 13.29 11.14
N ALA A 187 -1.31 12.94 10.86
CA ALA A 187 -0.40 12.36 11.81
C ALA A 187 -0.05 13.35 12.93
N ARG A 188 0.13 12.81 14.13
CA ARG A 188 0.56 13.56 15.30
C ARG A 188 2.09 13.53 15.36
N GLU A 189 2.71 14.66 15.71
CA GLU A 189 4.14 14.71 16.07
C GLU A 189 4.43 13.93 17.36
#